data_AF-A0A957R6H8-F1
#
_entry.id   AF-A0A957R6H8-F1
#
_cell.length_a   1.000
_cell.length_b   1.000
_cell.length_c   1.000
_cell.angle_alpha   90.00
_cell.angle_beta   90.00
_cell.angle_gamma   90.00
#
_symmetry.space_group_name_H-M   'P 1'
#
loop_
_entity.id
_entity.type
_entity.pdbx_description
1 polymer ?
#
loop_
_entity_poly.entity_id
_entity_poly.type
_entity_poly.pdbx_seq_one_letter_code
_entity_poly.pdbx_strand_id
1 'polypeptide(L)'
;RHVDFLEIWNDPSWPDNQTENPAAVAMWSRWLNAGHRITAIGGSDFHTPFPSETPDGQPVGRHHISQPTTYVYAETLSGTAIIEGLKQRHAYMSMGPTVAFSATAAGQSWMIGDDIGEYAGPIEFEAAAHGQGELTIQLIRNGTVVNQAEHENEVKLSCTETVTAGESAWFRIDVRSADQKFLAVTNPIFCGPPLSITKFYYGDFLS
;
A
#
# COMPACT_ATOMS: atom_id res chain seq x y z
N ARG A 1 18.96 -4.19 14.20
CA ARG A 1 17.94 -3.19 14.60
C ARG A 1 16.81 -3.35 13.61
N HIS A 2 15.63 -3.77 14.08
CA HIS A 2 14.51 -4.15 13.24
C HIS A 2 13.61 -2.93 13.11
N VAL A 3 13.28 -2.55 11.87
CA VAL A 3 12.22 -1.59 11.58
C VAL A 3 10.95 -2.41 11.52
N ASP A 4 9.97 -2.11 12.38
CA ASP A 4 8.69 -2.83 12.38
C ASP A 4 7.80 -2.33 11.24
N PHE A 5 7.64 -1.01 11.13
CA PHE A 5 6.76 -0.34 10.17
C PHE A 5 7.47 0.84 9.50
N LEU A 6 7.09 1.16 8.27
CA LEU A 6 7.61 2.28 7.49
C LEU A 6 6.45 3.18 7.04
N GLU A 7 6.53 4.46 7.38
CA GLU A 7 5.63 5.44 6.78
C GLU A 7 6.06 5.72 5.34
N ILE A 8 5.18 5.39 4.39
CA ILE A 8 5.42 5.60 2.95
C ILE A 8 4.54 6.70 2.37
N TRP A 9 3.64 7.26 3.18
CA TRP A 9 2.68 8.25 2.74
C TRP A 9 2.36 9.21 3.89
N ASN A 10 2.85 10.43 3.77
CA ASN A 10 2.61 11.54 4.68
C ASN A 10 1.78 12.63 3.98
N ASP A 11 0.95 13.37 4.72
CA ASP A 11 0.10 14.51 4.31
C ASP A 11 0.33 14.99 2.85
N PRO A 12 -0.45 14.53 1.86
CA PRO A 12 -0.24 14.90 0.47
C PRO A 12 -0.69 16.33 0.15
N SER A 13 -1.25 17.07 1.11
CA SER A 13 -1.53 18.50 0.94
C SER A 13 -0.25 19.33 0.95
N TRP A 14 0.85 18.80 1.50
CA TRP A 14 2.14 19.46 1.48
C TRP A 14 2.79 19.41 0.09
N PRO A 15 3.26 20.54 -0.48
CA PRO A 15 3.72 20.58 -1.87
C PRO A 15 4.80 19.55 -2.20
N ASP A 16 5.79 19.38 -1.33
CA ASP A 16 6.88 18.42 -1.52
C ASP A 16 6.36 16.97 -1.53
N ASN A 17 5.31 16.68 -0.76
CA ASN A 17 4.72 15.35 -0.66
C ASN A 17 4.00 14.90 -1.96
N GLN A 18 3.83 15.79 -2.94
CA GLN A 18 3.39 15.42 -4.29
C GLN A 18 4.45 14.58 -5.04
N THR A 19 5.75 14.81 -4.77
CA THR A 19 6.86 14.05 -5.33
C THR A 19 7.42 13.02 -4.35
N GLU A 20 7.49 13.37 -3.06
CA GLU A 20 8.14 12.53 -2.05
C GLU A 20 7.31 11.29 -1.68
N ASN A 21 5.98 11.36 -1.64
CA ASN A 21 5.15 10.18 -1.37
C ASN A 21 5.30 9.11 -2.47
N PRO A 22 5.19 9.43 -3.78
CA PRO A 22 5.51 8.46 -4.82
C PRO A 22 6.94 7.91 -4.74
N ALA A 23 7.92 8.75 -4.38
CA ALA A 23 9.30 8.31 -4.19
C ALA A 23 9.45 7.33 -3.02
N ALA A 24 8.73 7.55 -1.91
CA ALA A 24 8.69 6.66 -0.75
C ALA A 24 8.02 5.31 -1.08
N VAL A 25 6.91 5.31 -1.82
CA VAL A 25 6.28 4.06 -2.31
C VAL A 25 7.26 3.30 -3.22
N ALA A 26 7.96 4.00 -4.12
CA ALA A 26 8.97 3.39 -4.99
C ALA A 26 10.18 2.83 -4.21
N MET A 27 10.64 3.54 -3.18
CA MET A 27 11.69 3.05 -2.28
C MET A 27 11.24 1.79 -1.55
N TRP A 28 10.03 1.78 -1.01
CA TRP A 28 9.46 0.61 -0.35
C TRP A 28 9.34 -0.58 -1.31
N SER A 29 8.92 -0.37 -2.56
CA SER A 29 8.95 -1.43 -3.59
C SER A 29 10.35 -2.01 -3.81
N ARG A 30 11.40 -1.18 -3.83
CA ARG A 30 12.79 -1.67 -3.92
C ARG A 30 13.17 -2.50 -2.70
N TRP A 31 12.73 -2.11 -1.50
CA TRP A 31 12.97 -2.88 -0.28
C TRP A 31 12.22 -4.21 -0.28
N LEU A 32 10.98 -4.26 -0.77
CA LEU A 32 10.23 -5.50 -0.97
C LEU A 32 10.98 -6.44 -1.93
N ASN A 33 11.46 -5.92 -3.07
CA ASN A 33 12.27 -6.67 -4.04
C ASN A 33 13.62 -7.13 -3.47
N ALA A 34 14.13 -6.47 -2.43
CA ALA A 34 15.33 -6.83 -1.69
C ALA A 34 15.10 -7.90 -0.61
N GLY A 35 13.86 -8.35 -0.42
CA GLY A 35 13.48 -9.34 0.59
C GLY A 35 13.04 -8.74 1.93
N HIS A 36 12.98 -7.41 2.05
CA HIS A 36 12.40 -6.80 3.25
C HIS A 36 10.88 -6.93 3.22
N ARG A 37 10.30 -7.43 4.32
CA ARG A 37 8.84 -7.55 4.47
C ARG A 37 8.33 -6.57 5.54
N ILE A 38 8.67 -5.29 5.35
CA ILE A 38 8.32 -4.20 6.27
C ILE A 38 6.90 -3.72 5.96
N THR A 39 6.04 -3.62 6.99
CA THR A 39 4.68 -3.09 6.84
C THR A 39 4.72 -1.63 6.47
N ALA A 40 4.02 -1.26 5.41
CA ALA A 40 3.77 0.12 5.07
C ALA A 40 2.61 0.69 5.90
N ILE A 41 2.78 1.93 6.36
CA ILE A 41 1.76 2.76 7.02
C ILE A 41 1.76 4.16 6.40
N GLY A 42 0.76 4.96 6.76
CA GLY A 42 0.63 6.37 6.39
C GLY A 42 -0.14 7.17 7.44
N GLY A 43 0.14 8.47 7.50
CA GLY A 43 -0.49 9.39 8.45
C GLY A 43 -0.57 10.80 7.91
N SER A 44 -1.52 11.57 8.45
CA SER A 44 -1.77 12.95 8.01
C SER A 44 -0.86 13.99 8.65
N ASP A 45 0.01 13.59 9.58
CA ASP A 45 0.89 14.46 10.36
C ASP A 45 0.20 15.76 10.84
N PHE A 46 -1.00 15.60 11.38
CA PHE A 46 -1.90 16.72 11.65
C PHE A 46 -1.46 17.50 12.89
N HIS A 47 -1.06 18.75 12.69
CA HIS A 47 -0.52 19.64 13.75
C HIS A 47 -1.38 20.86 14.08
N THR A 48 -2.46 21.10 13.32
CA THR A 48 -3.23 22.35 13.39
C THR A 48 -4.67 22.12 13.84
N PRO A 49 -4.95 22.07 15.15
CA PRO A 49 -6.33 21.90 15.66
C PRO A 49 -7.26 23.09 15.31
N PHE A 50 -6.70 24.22 14.86
CA PHE A 50 -7.43 25.41 14.43
C PHE A 50 -6.95 25.84 13.03
N PRO A 51 -7.80 26.47 12.19
CA PRO A 51 -7.37 26.99 10.90
C PRO A 51 -6.23 27.98 11.11
N SER A 52 -5.06 27.70 10.53
CA SER A 52 -3.98 28.68 10.43
C SER A 52 -4.23 29.54 9.19
N GLU A 53 -3.81 30.81 9.24
CA GLU A 53 -3.77 31.70 8.08
C GLU A 53 -2.32 31.79 7.58
N THR A 54 -2.15 31.83 6.26
CA THR A 54 -0.89 32.23 5.64
C THR A 54 -0.60 33.71 5.95
N PRO A 55 0.64 34.21 5.80
CA PRO A 55 0.96 35.62 6.07
C PRO A 55 0.13 36.65 5.27
N ASP A 56 -0.48 36.23 4.16
CA ASP A 56 -1.40 36.98 3.31
C ASP A 56 -2.89 36.78 3.66
N GLY A 57 -3.20 36.17 4.81
CA GLY A 57 -4.57 36.02 5.33
C GLY A 57 -5.41 34.97 4.60
N GLN A 58 -4.79 34.12 3.78
CA GLN A 58 -5.49 32.98 3.20
C GLN A 58 -5.55 31.86 4.23
N PRO A 59 -6.64 31.08 4.31
CA PRO A 59 -6.62 29.86 5.09
C PRO A 59 -5.46 28.98 4.59
N VAL A 60 -4.56 28.56 5.48
CA VAL A 60 -3.59 27.52 5.16
C VAL A 60 -4.42 26.33 4.71
N GLY A 61 -4.24 25.94 3.46
CA GLY A 61 -5.04 24.93 2.77
C GLY A 61 -4.97 23.60 3.50
N ARG A 62 -5.91 23.42 4.42
CA ARG A 62 -6.45 22.17 4.91
C ARG A 62 -5.44 21.03 5.14
N HIS A 63 -4.71 21.09 6.26
CA HIS A 63 -4.27 19.84 6.90
C HIS A 63 -5.53 19.04 7.22
N HIS A 64 -5.79 17.98 6.47
CA HIS A 64 -6.94 17.13 6.70
C HIS A 64 -6.56 16.05 7.68
N ILE A 65 -7.19 16.06 8.86
CA ILE A 65 -7.15 14.90 9.74
C ILE A 65 -7.53 13.66 8.93
N SER A 66 -6.79 12.56 9.13
CA SER A 66 -7.07 11.27 8.50
C SER A 66 -6.76 11.19 6.99
N GLN A 67 -5.85 12.03 6.48
CA GLN A 67 -5.40 11.98 5.08
C GLN A 67 -3.87 11.91 4.94
N PRO A 68 -3.28 10.74 4.63
CA PRO A 68 -3.93 9.43 4.51
C PRO A 68 -4.32 8.81 5.86
N THR A 69 -5.23 7.84 5.83
CA THR A 69 -5.57 6.94 6.94
C THR A 69 -4.95 5.57 6.71
N THR A 70 -4.34 4.99 7.75
CA THR A 70 -4.00 3.56 7.77
C THR A 70 -5.20 2.75 8.29
N TYR A 71 -5.79 1.94 7.42
CA TYR A 71 -6.79 0.95 7.78
C TYR A 71 -6.10 -0.34 8.20
N VAL A 72 -6.42 -0.86 9.39
CA VAL A 72 -5.82 -2.07 9.94
C VAL A 72 -6.92 -3.10 10.20
N TYR A 73 -6.72 -4.32 9.73
CA TYR A 73 -7.54 -5.45 10.16
C TYR A 73 -7.16 -5.82 11.59
N ALA A 74 -8.14 -5.82 12.48
CA ALA A 74 -7.97 -6.19 13.87
C ALA A 74 -9.19 -7.02 14.32
N GLU A 75 -8.94 -8.16 14.98
CA GLU A 75 -10.01 -9.02 15.48
C GLU A 75 -10.91 -8.33 16.52
N THR A 76 -10.36 -7.33 17.22
CA THR A 76 -11.07 -6.54 18.21
C THR A 76 -10.69 -5.07 18.11
N LEU A 77 -11.57 -4.17 18.57
CA LEU A 77 -11.27 -2.74 18.66
C LEU A 77 -10.39 -2.46 19.90
N SER A 78 -9.12 -2.87 19.83
CA SER A 78 -8.14 -2.65 20.89
C SER A 78 -6.77 -2.26 20.31
N GLY A 79 -6.00 -1.48 21.07
CA GLY A 79 -4.64 -1.10 20.66
C GLY A 79 -3.75 -2.33 20.41
N THR A 80 -3.88 -3.37 21.23
CA THR A 80 -3.15 -4.63 21.05
C THR A 80 -3.50 -5.29 19.71
N ALA A 81 -4.78 -5.42 19.39
CA ALA A 81 -5.20 -6.05 18.13
C ALA A 81 -4.77 -5.25 16.90
N ILE A 82 -4.75 -3.90 16.99
CA ILE A 82 -4.21 -3.03 15.93
C ILE A 82 -2.72 -3.31 15.72
N ILE A 83 -1.93 -3.37 16.79
CA ILE A 83 -0.49 -3.65 16.68
C ILE A 83 -0.23 -5.04 16.10
N GLU A 84 -1.00 -6.06 16.48
CA GLU A 84 -0.87 -7.40 15.92
C GLU A 84 -1.24 -7.46 14.43
N GLY A 85 -2.30 -6.75 14.00
CA GLY A 85 -2.64 -6.59 12.58
C GLY A 85 -1.50 -5.94 11.78
N LEU A 86 -0.89 -4.88 12.33
CA LEU A 86 0.26 -4.21 11.70
C LEU A 86 1.49 -5.12 11.60
N LYS A 87 1.79 -5.93 12.62
CA LYS A 87 2.89 -6.92 12.57
C LYS A 87 2.66 -7.99 11.50
N GLN A 88 1.39 -8.31 11.23
CA GLN A 88 1.00 -9.24 10.16
C GLN A 88 0.88 -8.56 8.79
N ARG A 89 1.14 -7.23 8.71
CA ARG A 89 0.97 -6.39 7.52
C ARG A 89 -0.48 -6.31 7.03
N HIS A 90 -1.46 -6.61 7.88
CA HIS A 90 -2.88 -6.56 7.53
C HIS A 90 -3.40 -5.13 7.53
N ALA A 91 -2.85 -4.31 6.63
CA ALA A 91 -3.15 -2.89 6.56
C ALA A 91 -3.07 -2.32 5.14
N TYR A 92 -3.78 -1.23 4.90
CA TYR A 92 -3.63 -0.40 3.71
C TYR A 92 -3.78 1.08 4.05
N MET A 93 -3.23 1.94 3.21
CA MET A 93 -3.33 3.39 3.36
C MET A 93 -4.31 3.92 2.32
N SER A 94 -5.12 4.91 2.70
CA SER A 94 -6.11 5.51 1.81
C SER A 94 -6.35 6.99 2.08
N MET A 95 -6.61 7.73 1.01
CA MET A 95 -7.05 9.12 0.98
C MET A 95 -8.58 9.28 0.92
N GLY A 96 -9.32 8.17 0.98
CA GLY A 96 -10.78 8.17 0.93
C GLY A 96 -11.37 6.83 0.51
N PRO A 97 -10.94 6.22 -0.61
CA PRO A 97 -11.53 4.96 -1.06
C PRO A 97 -11.29 3.80 -0.09
N THR A 98 -12.28 2.95 0.10
CA THR A 98 -12.08 1.65 0.75
C THR A 98 -11.55 0.64 -0.27
N VAL A 99 -10.67 -0.26 0.17
CA VAL A 99 -10.08 -1.29 -0.70
C VAL A 99 -10.31 -2.67 -0.10
N ALA A 100 -10.79 -3.59 -0.92
CA ALA A 100 -10.78 -5.02 -0.66
C ALA A 100 -9.80 -5.68 -1.64
N PHE A 101 -8.97 -6.60 -1.15
CA PHE A 101 -8.02 -7.35 -1.96
C PHE A 101 -7.79 -8.73 -1.36
N SER A 102 -7.91 -9.76 -2.19
CA SER A 102 -7.69 -11.15 -1.80
C SER A 102 -7.03 -11.94 -2.93
N ALA A 103 -6.32 -12.98 -2.54
CA ALA A 103 -5.76 -13.99 -3.43
C ALA A 103 -6.36 -15.36 -3.11
N THR A 104 -6.61 -16.18 -4.13
CA THR A 104 -7.04 -17.57 -3.99
C THR A 104 -6.13 -18.48 -4.80
N ALA A 105 -5.64 -19.54 -4.17
CA ALA A 105 -4.72 -20.51 -4.74
C ALA A 105 -4.90 -21.85 -4.03
N ALA A 106 -4.90 -22.96 -4.78
CA ALA A 106 -5.11 -24.30 -4.24
C ALA A 106 -6.34 -24.45 -3.31
N GLY A 107 -7.40 -23.67 -3.55
CA GLY A 107 -8.64 -23.71 -2.75
C GLY A 107 -8.58 -23.01 -1.39
N GLN A 108 -7.50 -22.28 -1.10
CA GLN A 108 -7.36 -21.42 0.08
C GLN A 108 -7.38 -19.95 -0.34
N SER A 109 -7.76 -19.06 0.58
CA SER A 109 -7.81 -17.62 0.34
C SER A 109 -6.93 -16.88 1.35
N TRP A 110 -6.29 -15.82 0.87
CA TRP A 110 -5.39 -14.94 1.60
C TRP A 110 -5.82 -13.49 1.43
N MET A 111 -5.56 -12.68 2.45
CA MET A 111 -5.89 -11.26 2.49
C MET A 111 -4.63 -10.39 2.43
N ILE A 112 -4.83 -9.08 2.28
CA ILE A 112 -3.78 -8.05 2.36
C ILE A 112 -2.79 -8.36 3.50
N GLY A 113 -1.50 -8.47 3.18
CA GLY A 113 -0.40 -8.68 4.14
C GLY A 113 0.04 -10.13 4.32
N ASP A 114 -0.77 -11.09 3.89
CA ASP A 114 -0.49 -12.53 4.03
C ASP A 114 0.68 -13.00 3.16
N ASP A 115 1.15 -14.21 3.47
CA ASP A 115 2.11 -14.96 2.66
C ASP A 115 1.49 -16.32 2.29
N ILE A 116 1.37 -16.57 0.99
CA ILE A 116 0.90 -17.85 0.42
C ILE A 116 1.93 -18.96 0.69
N GLY A 117 3.18 -18.61 0.97
CA GLY A 117 4.29 -19.54 1.20
C GLY A 117 4.92 -20.01 -0.11
N GLU A 118 5.65 -21.13 -0.07
CA GLU A 118 6.29 -21.74 -1.24
C GLU A 118 5.28 -22.40 -2.18
N TYR A 119 4.49 -21.58 -2.87
CA TYR A 119 3.53 -21.98 -3.88
C TYR A 119 4.03 -21.66 -5.29
N ALA A 120 3.73 -22.55 -6.23
CA ALA A 120 3.96 -22.34 -7.65
C ALA A 120 2.72 -22.83 -8.41
N GLY A 121 2.19 -21.98 -9.29
CA GLY A 121 0.93 -22.22 -9.97
C GLY A 121 0.09 -20.95 -10.14
N PRO A 122 -1.16 -21.11 -10.60
CA PRO A 122 -2.08 -20.00 -10.77
C PRO A 122 -2.57 -19.46 -9.42
N ILE A 123 -2.65 -18.13 -9.34
CA ILE A 123 -3.22 -17.39 -8.22
C ILE A 123 -4.30 -16.48 -8.79
N GLU A 124 -5.52 -16.65 -8.29
CA GLU A 124 -6.67 -15.82 -8.63
C GLU A 124 -6.69 -14.61 -7.70
N PHE A 125 -6.71 -13.42 -8.27
CA PHE A 125 -6.79 -12.17 -7.53
C PHE A 125 -8.16 -11.53 -7.74
N GLU A 126 -8.74 -11.06 -6.63
CA GLU A 126 -9.93 -10.24 -6.62
C GLU A 126 -9.64 -8.96 -5.85
N ALA A 127 -9.96 -7.82 -6.45
CA ALA A 127 -9.82 -6.53 -5.82
C ALA A 127 -11.02 -5.63 -6.14
N ALA A 128 -11.39 -4.79 -5.18
CA ALA A 128 -12.41 -3.78 -5.35
C ALA A 128 -11.99 -2.50 -4.63
N ALA A 129 -12.24 -1.36 -5.25
CA ALA A 129 -12.11 -0.06 -4.62
C ALA A 129 -13.43 0.71 -4.75
N HIS A 130 -13.86 1.33 -3.65
CA HIS A 130 -15.07 2.15 -3.61
C HIS A 130 -14.74 3.53 -3.04
N GLY A 131 -15.04 4.59 -3.79
CA GLY A 131 -14.67 5.96 -3.49
C GLY A 131 -15.45 6.96 -4.34
N GLN A 132 -15.00 8.21 -4.38
CA GLN A 132 -15.61 9.25 -5.22
C GLN A 132 -14.73 9.55 -6.43
N GLY A 133 -15.38 9.73 -7.59
CA GLY A 133 -14.72 10.09 -8.84
C GLY A 133 -14.19 8.89 -9.62
N GLU A 134 -13.40 9.16 -10.65
CA GLU A 134 -12.78 8.12 -11.47
C GLU A 134 -11.64 7.43 -10.69
N LEU A 135 -11.71 6.11 -10.62
CA LEU A 135 -10.77 5.27 -9.91
C LEU A 135 -10.10 4.30 -10.89
N THR A 136 -8.77 4.26 -10.90
CA THR A 136 -7.97 3.20 -11.53
C THR A 136 -7.46 2.26 -10.45
N ILE A 137 -7.79 0.97 -10.50
CA ILE A 137 -7.20 -0.07 -9.64
C ILE A 137 -6.09 -0.79 -10.42
N GLN A 138 -4.91 -0.93 -9.81
CA GLN A 138 -3.74 -1.55 -10.43
C GLN A 138 -3.25 -2.70 -9.57
N LEU A 139 -3.15 -3.90 -10.15
CA LEU A 139 -2.42 -5.01 -9.55
C LEU A 139 -0.94 -4.85 -9.88
N ILE A 140 -0.13 -4.67 -8.83
CA ILE A 140 1.31 -4.52 -8.91
C ILE A 140 1.97 -5.84 -8.53
N ARG A 141 2.84 -6.38 -9.39
CA ARG A 141 3.71 -7.53 -9.12
C ARG A 141 5.17 -7.07 -9.13
N ASN A 142 5.87 -7.22 -8.02
CA ASN A 142 7.32 -6.87 -7.91
C ASN A 142 7.68 -5.46 -8.41
N GLY A 143 6.75 -4.51 -8.31
CA GLY A 143 6.92 -3.11 -8.72
C GLY A 143 6.39 -2.79 -10.12
N THR A 144 5.86 -3.76 -10.85
CA THR A 144 5.32 -3.60 -12.20
C THR A 144 3.80 -3.78 -12.20
N VAL A 145 3.06 -2.92 -12.90
CA VAL A 145 1.62 -3.10 -13.13
C VAL A 145 1.42 -4.30 -14.06
N VAL A 146 0.74 -5.34 -13.59
CA VAL A 146 0.44 -6.55 -14.39
C VAL A 146 -1.02 -6.61 -14.83
N ASN A 147 -1.91 -5.91 -14.13
CA ASN A 147 -3.31 -5.77 -14.52
C ASN A 147 -3.90 -4.46 -13.99
N GLN A 148 -4.93 -3.94 -14.65
CA GLN A 148 -5.63 -2.74 -14.19
C GLN A 148 -7.07 -2.67 -14.71
N ALA A 149 -7.91 -1.94 -13.99
CA ALA A 149 -9.28 -1.61 -14.41
C ALA A 149 -9.62 -0.19 -13.96
N GLU A 150 -10.56 0.45 -14.65
CA GLU A 150 -10.96 1.84 -14.40
C GLU A 150 -12.49 1.95 -14.41
N HIS A 151 -13.04 2.66 -13.43
CA HIS A 151 -14.46 2.96 -13.39
C HIS A 151 -14.74 4.12 -12.43
N GLU A 152 -15.90 4.76 -12.59
CA GLU A 152 -16.36 5.81 -11.70
C GLU A 152 -16.95 5.23 -10.40
N ASN A 153 -16.55 5.77 -9.26
CA ASN A 153 -17.00 5.50 -7.88
C ASN A 153 -16.78 4.07 -7.34
N GLU A 154 -16.87 3.04 -8.17
CA GLU A 154 -16.61 1.65 -7.80
C GLU A 154 -15.90 0.95 -8.95
N VAL A 155 -14.73 0.37 -8.69
CA VAL A 155 -13.96 -0.39 -9.66
C VAL A 155 -13.63 -1.77 -9.11
N LYS A 156 -13.74 -2.79 -9.95
CA LYS A 156 -13.41 -4.19 -9.63
C LYS A 156 -12.37 -4.70 -10.60
N LEU A 157 -11.48 -5.54 -10.09
CA LEU A 157 -10.47 -6.25 -10.86
C LEU A 157 -10.50 -7.71 -10.46
N SER A 158 -10.63 -8.59 -11.45
CA SER A 158 -10.45 -10.03 -11.30
C SER A 158 -9.48 -10.50 -12.37
N CYS A 159 -8.43 -11.19 -11.95
CA CYS A 159 -7.41 -11.70 -12.87
C CYS A 159 -6.68 -12.90 -12.27
N THR A 160 -5.92 -13.61 -13.11
CA THR A 160 -5.09 -14.73 -12.68
C THR A 160 -3.65 -14.46 -13.08
N GLU A 161 -2.74 -14.55 -12.11
CA GLU A 161 -1.30 -14.55 -12.36
C GLU A 161 -0.74 -15.95 -12.09
N THR A 162 0.36 -16.30 -12.75
CA THR A 162 1.08 -17.55 -12.47
C THR A 162 2.44 -17.24 -11.87
N VAL A 163 2.73 -17.85 -10.73
CA VAL A 163 4.05 -17.84 -10.08
C VAL A 163 4.78 -19.13 -10.42
N THR A 164 6.02 -19.02 -10.88
CA THR A 164 6.83 -20.18 -11.27
C THR A 164 7.61 -20.75 -10.08
N ALA A 165 7.99 -22.03 -10.15
CA ALA A 165 8.73 -22.67 -9.07
C ALA A 165 10.07 -21.96 -8.82
N GLY A 166 10.32 -21.57 -7.57
CA GLY A 166 11.52 -20.85 -7.15
C GLY A 166 11.46 -19.32 -7.33
N GLU A 167 10.38 -18.79 -7.90
CA GLU A 167 10.15 -17.36 -8.03
C GLU A 167 9.63 -16.75 -6.74
N SER A 168 10.24 -15.66 -6.26
CA SER A 168 9.70 -14.85 -5.16
C SER A 168 8.90 -13.68 -5.73
N ALA A 169 7.63 -13.58 -5.33
CA ALA A 169 6.73 -12.56 -5.80
C ALA A 169 5.96 -11.91 -4.65
N TRP A 170 5.63 -10.64 -4.82
CA TRP A 170 4.64 -9.95 -4.00
C TRP A 170 3.67 -9.20 -4.90
N PHE A 171 2.43 -9.13 -4.44
CA PHE A 171 1.31 -8.52 -5.14
C PHE A 171 0.63 -7.49 -4.26
N ARG A 172 0.43 -6.27 -4.74
CA ARG A 172 -0.35 -5.25 -4.02
C ARG A 172 -1.32 -4.53 -4.94
N ILE A 173 -2.26 -3.83 -4.34
CA ILE A 173 -3.16 -2.94 -5.06
C ILE A 173 -2.73 -1.49 -4.83
N ASP A 174 -2.57 -0.77 -5.93
CA ASP A 174 -2.52 0.70 -5.95
C ASP A 174 -3.84 1.21 -6.56
N VAL A 175 -4.49 2.18 -5.92
CA VAL A 175 -5.65 2.89 -6.46
C VAL A 175 -5.22 4.28 -6.84
N ARG A 176 -5.57 4.75 -8.04
CA ARG A 176 -5.28 6.07 -8.55
C ARG A 176 -6.53 6.86 -8.90
N SER A 177 -6.43 8.18 -8.84
CA SER A 177 -7.39 9.11 -9.44
C SER A 177 -7.16 9.25 -10.95
N ALA A 178 -8.08 9.92 -11.65
CA ALA A 178 -7.93 10.31 -13.06
C ALA A 178 -6.58 11.00 -13.38
N ASP A 179 -6.08 11.84 -12.48
CA ASP A 179 -4.78 12.54 -12.61
C ASP A 179 -3.58 11.69 -12.13
N GLN A 180 -3.77 10.38 -11.98
CA GLN A 180 -2.76 9.37 -11.62
C GLN A 180 -2.14 9.55 -10.22
N LYS A 181 -2.72 10.38 -9.35
CA LYS A 181 -2.30 10.47 -7.95
C LYS A 181 -2.74 9.24 -7.19
N PHE A 182 -1.95 8.84 -6.20
CA PHE A 182 -2.36 7.76 -5.31
C PHE A 182 -3.62 8.16 -4.53
N LEU A 183 -4.58 7.23 -4.46
CA LEU A 183 -5.74 7.29 -3.58
C LEU A 183 -5.74 6.17 -2.54
N ALA A 184 -5.12 5.02 -2.82
CA ALA A 184 -4.87 3.98 -1.83
C ALA A 184 -3.68 3.10 -2.24
N VAL A 185 -3.01 2.50 -1.24
CA VAL A 185 -1.92 1.52 -1.43
C VAL A 185 -2.06 0.43 -0.37
N THR A 186 -2.16 -0.83 -0.78
CA THR A 186 -2.23 -1.96 0.15
C THR A 186 -0.85 -2.48 0.54
N ASN A 187 -0.73 -3.10 1.72
CA ASN A 187 0.38 -4.02 1.94
C ASN A 187 0.29 -5.23 0.99
N PRO A 188 1.42 -5.90 0.67
CA PRO A 188 1.41 -6.95 -0.34
C PRO A 188 0.93 -8.29 0.21
N ILE A 189 0.39 -9.12 -0.68
CA ILE A 189 0.31 -10.58 -0.52
C ILE A 189 1.59 -11.18 -1.12
N PHE A 190 2.32 -11.98 -0.35
CA PHE A 190 3.56 -12.61 -0.77
C PHE A 190 3.32 -14.03 -1.29
N CYS A 191 4.18 -14.50 -2.19
CA CYS A 191 4.19 -15.87 -2.71
C CYS A 191 5.61 -16.28 -3.12
N GLY A 192 5.94 -17.54 -2.90
CA GLY A 192 7.24 -18.11 -3.23
C GLY A 192 8.28 -18.01 -2.11
N PRO A 193 9.49 -18.52 -2.33
CA PRO A 193 10.54 -18.54 -1.30
C PRO A 193 10.89 -17.13 -0.84
N PRO A 194 11.11 -16.90 0.47
CA PRO A 194 11.57 -15.62 0.96
C PRO A 194 12.97 -15.30 0.43
N LEU A 195 13.17 -14.10 -0.10
CA LEU A 195 14.48 -13.65 -0.52
C LEU A 195 15.39 -13.46 0.68
N SER A 196 16.67 -13.85 0.53
CA SER A 196 17.69 -13.48 1.51
C SER A 196 17.85 -11.96 1.48
N ILE A 197 17.69 -11.34 2.66
CA ILE A 197 17.82 -9.87 2.79
C ILE A 197 19.20 -9.47 2.30
N THR A 198 19.22 -8.75 1.17
CA THR A 198 20.45 -8.15 0.69
C THR A 198 20.70 -6.91 1.54
N LYS A 199 21.86 -6.85 2.21
CA LYS A 199 22.23 -5.65 2.97
C LYS A 199 22.59 -4.56 1.98
N PHE A 200 21.77 -3.52 1.94
CA PHE A 200 22.13 -2.29 1.25
C PHE A 200 22.72 -1.31 2.25
N TYR A 201 23.86 -0.72 1.90
CA TYR A 201 24.40 0.45 2.57
C TYR A 201 23.74 1.70 1.95
N TYR A 202 23.70 2.80 2.71
CA TYR A 202 23.11 4.07 2.22
C TYR A 202 23.67 4.50 0.84
N GLY A 203 24.94 4.21 0.57
CA GLY A 203 25.58 4.50 -0.72
C GLY A 203 25.04 3.70 -1.91
N ASP A 204 24.40 2.55 -1.69
CA ASP A 204 23.88 1.69 -2.77
C ASP A 204 22.59 2.23 -3.40
N PHE A 205 21.99 3.27 -2.81
CA PHE A 205 20.75 3.91 -3.28
C PHE A 205 20.96 5.34 -3.82
N LEU A 206 22.20 5.82 -3.89
CA LEU A 206 22.55 7.15 -4.39
C LEU A 206 22.91 7.17 -5.90
N SER A 207 22.72 6.05 -6.61
CA SER A 207 23.02 5.89 -8.04
C SER A 207 21.77 5.81 -8.90
#